data_AF-A0A7C6MIH9-F1
#
_entry.id   AF-A0A7C6MIH9-F1
#
_cell.length_a   1.000
_cell.length_b   1.000
_cell.length_c   1.000
_cell.angle_alpha   90.00
_cell.angle_beta   90.00
_cell.angle_gamma   90.00
#
_symmetry.space_group_name_H-M   'P 1'
#
loop_
_entity.id
_entity.type
_entity.pdbx_description
1 polymer ?
#
loop_
_entity_poly.entity_id
_entity_poly.type
_entity_poly.pdbx_seq_one_letter_code
_entity_poly.pdbx_strand_id
1 'polypeptide(L)'
;MREVARRAGESDLPPTMENPHAPEGPARGEHWPQWVQQLLYGLLFFGIAAAMVFLGLERWRRATFTLGMTMMYLGVIRQFLPDSLLGVFSVRSRRFDLGFGLVIGGGMVFLASSVDALGS
;
A
#
# COMPACT_ATOMS: atom_id res chain seq x y z
N MET A 1 42.37 15.61 -26.63
CA MET A 1 41.65 15.64 -25.33
C MET A 1 40.17 15.98 -25.55
N ARG A 2 39.37 15.12 -26.19
CA ARG A 2 37.93 15.36 -26.46
C ARG A 2 37.05 14.11 -26.26
N GLU A 3 37.37 13.28 -25.27
CA GLU A 3 36.65 12.01 -25.03
C GLU A 3 35.96 11.92 -23.66
N VAL A 4 35.90 13.00 -22.88
CA VAL A 4 35.53 12.95 -21.44
C VAL A 4 34.05 13.26 -21.17
N ALA A 5 33.13 13.08 -22.11
CA ALA A 5 31.71 13.34 -21.82
C ALA A 5 30.74 12.46 -22.63
N ARG A 6 30.88 11.14 -22.54
CA ARG A 6 29.74 10.26 -22.82
C ARG A 6 28.78 10.41 -21.64
N ARG A 7 27.63 11.08 -21.86
CA ARG A 7 26.53 11.06 -20.88
C ARG A 7 26.14 9.60 -20.69
N ALA A 8 26.35 9.05 -19.50
CA ALA A 8 25.80 7.76 -19.11
C ALA A 8 24.30 7.79 -19.40
N GLY A 9 23.82 6.82 -20.17
CA GLY A 9 22.39 6.68 -20.44
C GLY A 9 21.65 6.22 -19.18
N GLU A 10 20.33 6.38 -19.13
CA GLU A 10 19.50 5.83 -18.05
C GLU A 10 19.72 4.30 -17.88
N SER A 11 20.10 3.60 -18.95
CA SER A 11 20.46 2.18 -18.96
C SER A 11 21.80 1.85 -18.30
N ASP A 12 22.68 2.83 -18.11
CA ASP A 12 24.01 2.64 -17.50
C ASP A 12 23.98 2.88 -15.99
N LEU A 13 22.86 3.38 -15.46
CA LEU A 13 22.66 3.58 -14.03
C LEU A 13 22.16 2.27 -13.41
N PRO A 14 22.69 1.85 -12.24
CA PRO A 14 22.09 0.75 -11.50
C PRO A 14 20.61 1.08 -11.27
N PRO A 15 19.68 0.13 -11.47
CA PRO A 15 18.24 0.38 -11.38
C PRO A 15 17.93 0.98 -10.01
N THR A 16 17.60 2.28 -9.99
CA THR A 16 17.53 3.09 -8.76
C THR A 16 16.30 2.81 -7.90
N MET A 17 15.40 1.94 -8.36
CA MET A 17 14.14 1.58 -7.70
C MET A 17 13.93 0.07 -7.65
N GLU A 18 15.02 -0.70 -7.61
CA GLU A 18 14.93 -2.14 -7.38
C GLU A 18 14.80 -2.39 -5.86
N ASN A 19 13.64 -2.89 -5.42
CA ASN A 19 13.42 -3.21 -4.01
C ASN A 19 14.41 -4.32 -3.59
N PRO A 20 15.37 -4.06 -2.68
CA PRO A 20 16.35 -5.07 -2.24
C PRO A 20 15.70 -6.26 -1.52
N HIS A 21 14.46 -6.10 -1.06
CA HIS A 21 13.65 -7.11 -0.41
C HIS A 21 12.51 -7.64 -1.30
N ALA A 22 12.56 -7.37 -2.61
CA ALA A 22 11.63 -7.97 -3.55
C ALA A 22 11.78 -9.50 -3.53
N PRO A 23 10.67 -10.26 -3.56
CA PRO A 23 10.71 -11.68 -3.86
C PRO A 23 11.38 -11.93 -5.21
N GLU A 24 12.12 -13.03 -5.33
CA GLU A 24 12.64 -13.47 -6.63
C GLU A 24 11.47 -13.81 -7.57
N GLY A 25 11.38 -13.10 -8.70
CA GLY A 25 10.35 -13.29 -9.72
C GLY A 25 9.23 -12.23 -9.74
N PRO A 26 8.39 -12.25 -10.78
CA PRO A 26 7.34 -11.26 -10.97
C PRO A 26 6.30 -11.31 -9.84
N ALA A 27 5.60 -10.20 -9.62
CA ALA A 27 4.51 -10.18 -8.65
C ALA A 27 3.40 -11.14 -9.07
N ARG A 28 2.72 -11.80 -8.12
CA ARG A 28 1.67 -12.78 -8.44
C ARG A 28 0.55 -12.20 -9.31
N GLY A 29 0.20 -10.94 -9.10
CA GLY A 29 -0.83 -10.24 -9.86
C GLY A 29 -0.30 -9.53 -11.11
N GLU A 30 0.96 -9.69 -11.48
CA GLU A 30 1.58 -9.00 -12.61
C GLU A 30 0.94 -9.39 -13.95
N HIS A 31 0.51 -10.65 -14.06
CA HIS A 31 -0.22 -11.14 -15.24
C HIS A 31 -1.69 -10.67 -15.27
N TRP A 32 -2.21 -9.99 -14.24
CA TRP A 32 -3.58 -9.51 -14.25
C TRP A 32 -3.74 -8.33 -15.21
N PRO A 33 -4.93 -8.18 -15.83
CA PRO A 33 -5.23 -7.01 -16.64
C PRO A 33 -4.98 -5.72 -15.86
N GLN A 34 -4.41 -4.71 -16.52
CA GLN A 34 -4.03 -3.45 -15.88
C GLN A 34 -5.20 -2.78 -15.13
N TRP A 35 -6.42 -2.86 -15.67
CA TRP A 35 -7.60 -2.31 -15.02
C TRP A 35 -7.92 -2.98 -13.67
N VAL A 36 -7.61 -4.27 -13.50
CA VAL A 36 -7.79 -4.98 -12.22
C VAL A 36 -6.78 -4.45 -11.20
N GLN A 37 -5.51 -4.31 -11.60
CA GLN A 37 -4.47 -3.77 -10.73
C GLN A 37 -4.81 -2.34 -10.29
N GLN A 38 -5.28 -1.50 -11.23
CA GLN A 38 -5.73 -0.14 -10.97
C GLN A 38 -6.98 -0.09 -10.09
N LEU A 39 -7.93 -1.01 -10.28
CA LEU A 39 -9.12 -1.10 -9.43
C LEU A 39 -8.72 -1.45 -7.99
N LEU A 40 -7.85 -2.44 -7.80
CA LEU A 40 -7.37 -2.83 -6.46
C LEU A 40 -6.62 -1.68 -5.79
N TYR A 41 -5.77 -0.98 -6.53
CA TYR A 41 -5.07 0.20 -6.05
C TYR A 41 -6.02 1.37 -5.79
N GLY A 42 -7.01 1.60 -6.65
CA GLY A 42 -8.04 2.63 -6.47
C GLY A 42 -8.91 2.39 -5.24
N LEU A 43 -9.25 1.13 -4.95
CA LEU A 43 -10.03 0.74 -3.78
C LEU A 43 -9.30 1.07 -2.46
N LEU A 44 -7.96 1.05 -2.47
CA LEU A 44 -7.16 1.51 -1.33
C LEU A 44 -7.43 2.99 -1.04
N PHE A 45 -7.32 3.86 -2.06
CA PHE A 45 -7.59 5.29 -1.89
C PHE A 45 -9.04 5.58 -1.56
N PHE A 46 -9.97 4.80 -2.12
CA PHE A 46 -11.37 4.90 -1.75
C PHE A 46 -11.57 4.61 -0.25
N GLY A 47 -10.94 3.58 0.29
CA GLY A 47 -10.98 3.27 1.73
C GLY A 47 -10.42 4.40 2.60
N ILE A 48 -9.28 4.99 2.19
CA ILE A 48 -8.68 6.15 2.87
C ILE A 48 -9.64 7.35 2.82
N ALA A 49 -10.19 7.67 1.64
CA ALA A 49 -11.12 8.78 1.48
C ALA A 49 -12.39 8.58 2.32
N ALA A 50 -12.95 7.36 2.35
CA ALA A 50 -14.10 7.02 3.19
C ALA A 50 -13.79 7.22 4.69
N ALA A 51 -12.60 6.80 5.15
CA ALA A 51 -12.16 7.04 6.52
C ALA A 51 -12.05 8.54 6.84
N MET A 52 -11.51 9.34 5.92
CA MET A 52 -11.42 10.80 6.06
C MET A 52 -12.80 11.46 6.10
N VAL A 53 -13.76 11.01 5.28
CA VAL A 53 -15.14 11.49 5.33
C VAL A 53 -15.77 11.20 6.68
N PHE A 54 -15.63 9.97 7.20
CA PHE A 54 -16.14 9.66 8.55
C PHE A 54 -15.47 10.50 9.63
N LEU A 55 -14.17 10.78 9.51
CA LEU A 55 -13.44 11.60 10.46
C LEU A 55 -13.98 13.04 10.47
N GLY A 56 -14.22 13.61 9.28
CA GLY A 56 -14.79 14.96 9.12
C GLY A 56 -16.29 15.06 9.44
N LEU A 57 -17.00 13.95 9.59
CA LEU A 57 -18.36 13.87 10.13
C LEU A 57 -18.38 13.59 11.64
N GLU A 58 -17.24 13.73 12.31
CA GLU A 58 -17.05 13.46 13.74
C GLU A 58 -17.37 12.01 14.15
N ARG A 59 -17.44 11.08 13.18
CA ARG A 59 -17.71 9.66 13.36
C ARG A 59 -16.42 8.88 13.58
N TRP A 60 -15.66 9.26 14.61
CA TRP A 60 -14.31 8.73 14.87
C TRP A 60 -14.24 7.19 14.88
N ARG A 61 -15.24 6.50 15.46
CA ARG A 61 -15.29 5.02 15.47
C ARG A 61 -15.35 4.44 14.06
N ARG A 62 -16.23 4.98 13.21
CA ARG A 62 -16.37 4.52 11.81
C ARG A 62 -15.13 4.88 10.99
N ALA A 63 -14.52 6.03 11.27
CA ALA A 63 -13.26 6.44 10.65
C ALA A 63 -12.13 5.47 10.98
N THR A 64 -11.89 5.19 12.27
CA THR A 64 -10.85 4.26 12.74
C THR A 64 -11.09 2.85 12.25
N PHE A 65 -12.33 2.35 12.30
CA PHE A 65 -12.69 1.04 11.75
C PHE A 65 -12.38 0.95 10.25
N THR A 66 -12.82 1.94 9.48
CA THR A 66 -12.62 1.98 8.01
C THR A 66 -11.14 2.06 7.67
N LEU A 67 -10.38 2.89 8.39
CA LEU A 67 -8.93 3.00 8.20
C LEU A 67 -8.21 1.70 8.55
N GLY A 68 -8.62 1.02 9.63
CA GLY A 68 -8.08 -0.27 10.03
C GLY A 68 -8.32 -1.35 8.96
N MET A 69 -9.55 -1.47 8.45
CA MET A 69 -9.87 -2.35 7.32
C MET A 69 -9.05 -2.01 6.07
N THR A 70 -8.85 -0.73 5.79
CA THR A 70 -8.04 -0.25 4.66
C THR A 70 -6.55 -0.62 4.81
N MET A 71 -6.01 -0.55 6.03
CA MET A 71 -4.63 -0.99 6.32
C MET A 71 -4.46 -2.50 6.17
N MET A 72 -5.43 -3.30 6.63
CA MET A 72 -5.42 -4.75 6.42
C MET A 72 -5.48 -5.08 4.92
N TYR A 73 -6.37 -4.40 4.19
CA TYR A 73 -6.49 -4.52 2.74
C TYR A 73 -5.17 -4.19 2.03
N LEU A 74 -4.51 -3.09 2.39
CA LEU A 74 -3.18 -2.72 1.87
C LEU A 74 -2.17 -3.86 2.03
N GLY A 75 -2.06 -4.41 3.25
CA GLY A 75 -1.15 -5.51 3.56
C GLY A 75 -1.40 -6.74 2.67
N VAL A 76 -2.67 -7.05 2.39
CA VAL A 76 -3.06 -8.16 1.51
C VAL A 76 -2.72 -7.86 0.05
N ILE A 77 -3.15 -6.72 -0.51
CA ILE A 77 -2.94 -6.42 -1.93
C ILE A 77 -1.46 -6.22 -2.28
N ARG A 78 -0.64 -5.79 -1.32
CA ARG A 78 0.82 -5.65 -1.47
C ARG A 78 1.51 -6.97 -1.85
N GLN A 79 0.89 -8.11 -1.56
CA GLN A 79 1.39 -9.43 -1.94
C GLN A 79 1.21 -9.75 -3.42
N PHE A 80 0.28 -9.06 -4.09
CA PHE A 80 -0.13 -9.34 -5.47
C PHE A 80 0.31 -8.25 -6.44
N LEU A 81 0.24 -6.98 -6.02
CA LEU A 81 0.57 -5.85 -6.89
C LEU A 81 2.10 -5.69 -7.07
N PRO A 82 2.55 -5.30 -8.28
CA PRO A 82 3.95 -5.02 -8.56
C PRO A 82 4.47 -3.80 -7.79
N ASP A 83 5.76 -3.80 -7.49
CA ASP A 83 6.43 -2.74 -6.72
C ASP A 83 6.45 -1.39 -7.47
N SER A 84 6.34 -1.42 -8.80
CA SER A 84 6.21 -0.22 -9.64
C SER A 84 4.93 0.57 -9.36
N LEU A 85 3.83 -0.11 -8.97
CA LEU A 85 2.58 0.55 -8.59
C LEU A 85 2.61 1.05 -7.14
N LEU A 86 3.25 0.31 -6.24
CA LEU A 86 3.34 0.60 -4.81
C LEU A 86 4.72 1.15 -4.42
N GLY A 87 5.29 2.02 -5.26
CA GLY A 87 6.70 2.46 -5.18
C GLY A 87 7.12 3.07 -3.85
N VAL A 88 6.21 3.69 -3.08
CA VAL A 88 6.49 4.22 -1.72
C VAL A 88 6.85 3.10 -0.74
N PHE A 89 6.35 1.89 -0.95
CA PHE A 89 6.60 0.70 -0.13
C PHE A 89 7.70 -0.20 -0.71
N SER A 90 8.46 0.27 -1.70
CA SER A 90 9.55 -0.49 -2.34
C SER A 90 10.79 -0.67 -1.46
N VAL A 91 10.90 0.02 -0.33
CA VAL A 91 12.07 -0.11 0.56
C VAL A 91 11.90 -1.27 1.54
N ARG A 92 10.67 -1.75 1.73
CA ARG A 92 10.31 -2.65 2.83
C ARG A 92 9.82 -3.99 2.31
N SER A 93 10.10 -5.05 3.06
CA SER A 93 9.67 -6.39 2.70
C SER A 93 8.14 -6.50 2.70
N ARG A 94 7.59 -7.18 1.68
CA ARG A 94 6.13 -7.36 1.56
C ARG A 94 5.53 -8.15 2.74
N ARG A 95 6.28 -9.11 3.30
CA ARG A 95 5.86 -9.89 4.49
C ARG A 95 5.74 -9.01 5.73
N PHE A 96 6.66 -8.07 5.93
CA PHE A 96 6.55 -7.11 7.01
C PHE A 96 5.30 -6.24 6.82
N ASP A 97 5.05 -5.74 5.62
CA ASP A 97 3.87 -4.90 5.36
C ASP A 97 2.55 -5.64 5.60
N LEU A 98 2.48 -6.92 5.22
CA LEU A 98 1.35 -7.79 5.55
C LEU A 98 1.16 -7.90 7.07
N GLY A 99 2.21 -8.23 7.81
CA GLY A 99 2.14 -8.36 9.27
C GLY A 99 1.77 -7.04 9.96
N PHE A 100 2.40 -5.94 9.56
CA PHE A 100 2.14 -4.60 10.08
C PHE A 100 0.70 -4.16 9.79
N GLY A 101 0.24 -4.31 8.55
CA GLY A 101 -1.12 -3.94 8.14
C GLY A 101 -2.19 -4.75 8.88
N LEU A 102 -1.95 -6.05 9.09
CA LEU A 102 -2.87 -6.92 9.84
C LEU A 102 -2.87 -6.61 11.34
N VAL A 103 -1.71 -6.41 11.96
CA VAL A 103 -1.62 -6.15 13.41
C VAL A 103 -2.16 -4.77 13.76
N ILE A 104 -1.71 -3.72 13.08
CA ILE A 104 -2.15 -2.35 13.36
C ILE A 104 -3.60 -2.18 12.91
N GLY A 105 -3.95 -2.59 11.69
CA GLY A 105 -5.31 -2.48 11.19
C GLY A 105 -6.31 -3.31 12.00
N GLY A 106 -5.93 -4.53 12.38
CA GLY A 106 -6.71 -5.37 13.29
C GLY A 106 -6.88 -4.76 14.67
N GLY A 107 -5.82 -4.17 15.25
CA GLY A 107 -5.91 -3.43 16.51
C GLY A 107 -6.86 -2.23 16.43
N MET A 108 -6.81 -1.47 15.33
CA MET A 108 -7.73 -0.35 15.08
C MET A 108 -9.19 -0.83 14.98
N VAL A 109 -9.44 -1.90 14.23
CA VAL A 109 -10.78 -2.51 14.09
C VAL A 109 -11.29 -3.02 15.44
N PHE A 110 -10.45 -3.72 16.20
CA PHE A 110 -10.77 -4.24 17.52
C PHE A 110 -11.11 -3.11 18.51
N LEU A 111 -10.30 -2.06 18.60
CA LEU A 111 -10.55 -0.94 19.49
C LEU A 111 -11.81 -0.15 19.10
N ALA A 112 -11.99 0.12 17.80
CA ALA A 112 -13.17 0.84 17.31
C ALA A 112 -14.48 0.07 17.55
N SER A 113 -14.43 -1.27 17.46
CA SER A 113 -15.59 -2.14 17.73
C SER A 113 -15.83 -2.38 19.22
N SER A 114 -14.79 -2.33 20.05
CA SER A 114 -14.90 -2.55 21.51
C SER A 114 -15.49 -1.36 22.27
N VAL A 115 -15.40 -0.15 21.71
CA VAL A 115 -16.01 1.05 22.33
C VAL A 115 -17.48 1.14 21.94
N ASP A 116 -18.34 1.29 22.95
CA ASP A 116 -19.78 1.47 22.77
C ASP A 116 -20.11 2.71 21.91
N ALA A 117 -21.13 2.54 21.08
CA ALA A 117 -21.67 3.60 20.25
C ALA A 117 -22.57 4.53 21.08
N LEU A 118 -22.02 5.26 22.04
CA LEU A 118 -22.75 6.33 22.71
C LEU A 118 -22.93 7.49 21.72
N GLY A 119 -23.96 7.39 20.88
CA GLY A 119 -24.41 8.46 19.98
C GLY A 119 -23.75 8.57 18.60
N SER A 120 -23.12 7.51 18.07
CA SER A 120 -22.63 7.46 16.66
C SER A 120 -23.62 6.81 15.70
#